data_AF-A0A9D4E885-F1
#
_entry.id   AF-A0A9D4E885-F1
#
_cell.length_a   1.000
_cell.length_b   1.000
_cell.length_c   1.000
_cell.angle_alpha   90.00
_cell.angle_beta   90.00
_cell.angle_gamma   90.00
#
_symmetry.space_group_name_H-M   'P 1'
#
loop_
_entity.id
_entity.type
_entity.pdbx_description
1 polymer ?
#
loop_
_entity_poly.entity_id
_entity_poly.type
_entity_poly.pdbx_seq_one_letter_code
_entity_poly.pdbx_strand_id
1 'polypeptide(L)'
;MGILSNPKSRQLIVEKVSRYNNILCGACYVVGVIWFMALAYKPFNAKTYFSENALLPGVVESGFFFDFDVSSYITEVKEELKRDKRNVPRDWLYQKMREAGLETYKQNYTIHYPLHILQGQLVPGQNVYGILSPCLVSPRAKCV
;
A
#
# COMPACT_ATOMS: atom_id res chain seq x y z
N MET A 1 -33.39 33.37 13.46
CA MET A 1 -32.63 34.00 14.57
C MET A 1 -31.88 32.89 15.29
N GLY A 2 -30.54 32.90 15.22
CA GLY A 2 -29.70 31.79 15.66
C GLY A 2 -29.70 31.62 17.17
N ILE A 3 -29.62 30.37 17.62
CA ILE A 3 -29.52 29.95 19.03
C ILE A 3 -28.35 30.63 19.78
N LEU A 4 -27.37 31.17 19.03
CA LEU A 4 -26.20 31.90 19.52
C LEU A 4 -26.37 33.44 19.58
N SER A 5 -27.42 34.02 18.98
CA SER A 5 -27.67 35.48 19.00
C SER A 5 -28.41 35.97 20.25
N ASN A 6 -29.06 35.09 21.01
CA ASN A 6 -29.87 35.48 22.17
C ASN A 6 -29.07 35.44 23.48
N PRO A 7 -28.87 36.58 24.17
CA PRO A 7 -28.00 36.66 25.35
C PRO A 7 -28.51 35.84 26.54
N LYS A 8 -29.84 35.75 26.72
CA LYS A 8 -30.46 34.94 27.80
C LYS A 8 -30.28 33.44 27.57
N SER A 9 -30.49 32.97 26.34
CA SER A 9 -30.27 31.57 25.97
C SER A 9 -28.80 31.17 26.08
N ARG A 10 -27.88 32.07 25.72
CA ARG A 10 -26.43 31.87 25.86
C ARG A 10 -26.01 31.70 27.33
N GLN A 11 -26.50 32.55 28.23
CA GLN A 11 -26.16 32.45 29.66
C GLN A 11 -26.58 31.10 30.25
N LEU A 12 -27.78 30.62 29.92
CA LEU A 12 -28.26 29.30 30.39
C LEU A 12 -27.41 28.14 29.87
N ILE A 13 -26.93 28.20 28.62
CA ILE A 13 -26.04 27.19 28.04
C ILE A 13 -24.67 27.24 28.72
N VAL A 14 -24.09 28.43 28.85
CA VAL A 14 -22.77 28.62 29.49
C VAL A 14 -22.80 28.16 30.94
N GLU A 15 -23.87 28.46 31.68
CA GLU A 15 -24.01 28.05 33.07
C GLU A 15 -24.16 26.53 33.20
N LYS A 16 -24.95 25.90 32.32
CA LYS A 16 -25.06 24.43 32.28
C LYS A 16 -23.76 23.76 31.88
N VAL A 17 -23.08 24.23 30.83
CA VAL A 17 -21.79 23.68 30.39
C VAL A 17 -20.72 23.88 31.46
N SER A 18 -20.68 25.04 32.11
CA SER A 18 -19.74 25.31 33.22
C SER A 18 -20.01 24.41 34.42
N ARG A 19 -21.28 24.11 34.73
CA ARG A 19 -21.66 23.22 35.83
C ARG A 19 -21.23 21.77 35.59
N TYR A 20 -21.32 21.30 34.34
CA TYR A 20 -20.98 19.92 33.96
C TYR A 20 -19.59 19.80 33.29
N ASN A 21 -18.78 20.86 33.33
CA ASN A 21 -17.50 20.94 32.61
C ASN A 21 -16.58 19.76 32.90
N ASN A 22 -16.37 19.43 34.17
CA ASN A 22 -15.45 18.35 34.56
C ASN A 22 -15.93 16.98 34.05
N ILE A 23 -17.24 16.74 34.06
CA ILE A 23 -17.83 15.49 33.54
C ILE A 23 -17.71 15.44 32.02
N LEU A 24 -17.94 16.58 31.34
CA LEU A 24 -17.81 16.69 29.90
C LEU A 24 -16.35 16.45 29.45
N CYS A 25 -15.38 17.07 30.11
CA CYS A 25 -13.95 16.86 29.85
C CYS A 25 -13.54 15.40 30.06
N GLY A 26 -13.97 14.78 31.17
CA GLY A 26 -13.70 13.37 31.43
C GLY A 26 -14.31 12.45 30.37
N ALA A 27 -15.56 12.71 29.98
CA ALA A 27 -16.24 11.95 28.93
C ALA A 27 -15.53 12.10 27.57
N CYS A 28 -15.17 13.32 27.16
CA CYS A 28 -14.42 13.57 25.93
C CYS A 28 -13.05 12.87 25.94
N TYR A 29 -12.36 12.87 27.08
CA TYR A 29 -11.08 12.17 27.22
C TYR A 29 -11.24 10.66 27.05
N VAL A 30 -12.21 10.06 27.74
CA VAL A 30 -12.49 8.61 27.63
C VAL A 30 -12.90 8.23 26.20
N VAL A 31 -13.76 9.03 25.56
CA VAL A 31 -14.13 8.82 24.14
C VAL A 31 -12.91 8.90 23.24
N GLY A 32 -12.02 9.87 23.45
CA GLY A 32 -10.77 10.01 22.70
C GLY A 32 -9.85 8.79 22.87
N VAL A 33 -9.70 8.29 24.10
CA VAL A 33 -8.90 7.07 24.38
C VAL A 33 -9.50 5.83 23.72
N ILE A 34 -10.83 5.65 23.81
CA ILE A 34 -11.52 4.54 23.15
C ILE A 34 -11.34 4.61 21.64
N TRP A 35 -11.47 5.81 21.05
CA TRP A 35 -11.27 6.00 19.62
C TRP A 35 -9.82 5.74 19.19
N PHE A 36 -8.85 6.17 20.01
CA PHE A 36 -7.44 5.89 19.79
C PHE A 36 -7.14 4.38 19.82
N MET A 37 -7.77 3.64 20.75
CA MET A 37 -7.68 2.18 20.76
C MET A 37 -8.39 1.54 19.56
N ALA A 38 -9.53 2.10 19.12
CA ALA A 38 -10.26 1.60 17.95
C ALA A 38 -9.44 1.74 16.64
N LEU A 39 -8.56 2.74 16.52
CA LEU A 39 -7.63 2.90 15.40
C LEU A 39 -6.62 1.74 15.27
N ALA A 40 -6.39 0.94 16.31
CA ALA A 40 -5.58 -0.28 16.20
C ALA A 40 -6.34 -1.42 15.47
N TYR A 41 -7.67 -1.34 15.38
CA TYR A 41 -8.49 -2.34 14.72
C TYR A 41 -8.46 -2.16 13.21
N LYS A 42 -8.10 -3.24 12.49
CA LYS A 42 -7.85 -3.25 11.04
C LYS A 42 -8.93 -2.62 10.14
N PRO A 43 -10.24 -2.71 10.41
CA PRO A 43 -11.25 -2.05 9.56
C PRO A 43 -11.45 -0.55 9.87
N PHE A 44 -11.00 -0.05 11.01
CA PHE A 44 -11.03 1.39 11.35
C PHE A 44 -9.73 2.12 10.96
N ASN A 45 -8.77 1.39 10.38
CA ASN A 45 -7.49 1.93 9.97
C ASN A 45 -7.27 1.68 8.47
N ALA A 46 -6.96 2.74 7.72
CA ALA A 46 -6.44 2.59 6.37
C ALA A 46 -5.04 2.00 6.47
N LYS A 47 -4.91 0.69 6.24
CA LYS A 47 -3.64 -0.07 6.35
C LYS A 47 -2.48 0.53 5.53
N THR A 48 -2.79 1.37 4.56
CA THR A 48 -1.85 2.03 3.65
C THR A 48 -1.65 3.49 4.07
N TYR A 49 -0.48 3.77 4.64
CA TYR A 49 -0.03 5.15 4.86
C TYR A 49 0.50 5.73 3.55
N PHE A 50 -0.15 6.79 3.05
CA PHE A 50 0.39 7.60 1.94
C PHE A 50 1.16 8.78 2.52
N SER A 51 2.40 8.95 2.08
CA SER A 51 3.14 10.17 2.37
C SER A 51 2.53 11.32 1.59
N GLU A 52 1.88 12.25 2.28
CA GLU A 52 1.33 13.48 1.71
C GLU A 52 2.40 14.36 1.02
N ASN A 53 3.68 14.16 1.37
CA ASN A 53 4.82 14.87 0.77
C ASN A 53 5.39 14.17 -0.48
N ALA A 54 4.92 12.98 -0.82
CA ALA A 54 5.41 12.26 -2.00
C ALA A 54 4.58 12.55 -3.26
N LEU A 55 3.36 13.10 -3.13
CA LEU A 55 2.39 13.16 -4.21
C LEU A 55 1.54 14.45 -4.15
N LEU A 56 1.25 15.06 -5.30
CA LEU A 56 0.31 16.19 -5.36
C LEU A 56 -1.09 15.71 -4.96
N PRO A 57 -1.82 16.46 -4.12
CA PRO A 57 -3.19 16.11 -3.73
C PRO A 57 -4.07 16.00 -4.98
N GLY A 58 -4.75 14.85 -5.14
CA GLY A 58 -5.65 14.56 -6.26
C GLY A 58 -5.04 13.79 -7.44
N VAL A 59 -3.75 13.43 -7.42
CA VAL A 59 -3.07 12.66 -8.49
C VAL A 59 -2.93 11.17 -8.13
N VAL A 60 -3.47 10.74 -6.99
CA VAL A 60 -3.22 9.41 -6.42
C VAL A 60 -4.53 8.70 -6.14
N GLU A 61 -4.61 7.48 -6.64
CA GLU A 61 -5.70 6.56 -6.31
C GLU A 61 -5.27 5.73 -5.08
N SER A 62 -6.04 5.83 -3.99
CA SER A 62 -5.69 5.24 -2.69
C SER A 62 -5.89 3.71 -2.63
N GLY A 63 -6.57 3.15 -3.63
CA GLY A 63 -6.90 1.74 -3.73
C GLY A 63 -6.55 1.19 -5.10
N PHE A 64 -6.20 -0.09 -5.14
CA PHE A 64 -6.04 -0.82 -6.39
C PHE A 64 -7.35 -1.56 -6.65
N PHE A 65 -8.10 -1.16 -7.69
CA PHE A 65 -9.44 -1.68 -7.95
C PHE A 65 -9.48 -2.88 -8.92
N PHE A 66 -8.33 -3.36 -9.39
CA PHE A 66 -8.23 -4.46 -10.35
C PHE A 66 -8.16 -5.84 -9.67
N ASP A 67 -9.03 -6.11 -8.68
CA ASP A 67 -9.05 -7.38 -7.94
C ASP A 67 -9.29 -8.62 -8.85
N PHE A 68 -10.06 -8.44 -9.93
CA PHE A 68 -10.34 -9.49 -10.91
C PHE A 68 -9.06 -9.92 -11.65
N ASP A 69 -8.25 -8.95 -12.09
CA ASP A 69 -6.99 -9.23 -12.79
C ASP A 69 -5.96 -9.87 -11.85
N VAL A 70 -5.92 -9.49 -10.57
CA VAL A 70 -5.03 -10.13 -9.60
C VAL A 70 -5.37 -11.62 -9.44
N SER A 71 -6.65 -11.95 -9.38
CA SER A 71 -7.11 -13.34 -9.22
C SER A 71 -6.78 -14.21 -10.44
N SER A 72 -6.89 -13.65 -11.66
CA SER A 72 -6.50 -14.36 -12.90
C SER A 72 -4.99 -14.60 -12.94
N TYR A 73 -4.16 -13.59 -12.66
CA TYR A 73 -2.70 -13.75 -12.59
C TYR A 73 -2.27 -14.77 -11.54
N ILE A 74 -2.89 -14.78 -10.36
CA ILE A 74 -2.61 -15.79 -9.32
C ILE A 74 -2.92 -17.21 -9.83
N THR A 75 -4.02 -17.35 -10.57
CA THR A 75 -4.44 -18.65 -11.12
C THR A 75 -3.45 -19.12 -12.18
N GLU A 76 -3.07 -18.25 -13.12
CA GLU A 76 -2.07 -18.53 -14.16
C GLU A 76 -0.72 -18.94 -13.57
N VAL A 77 -0.18 -18.20 -12.59
CA VAL A 77 1.08 -18.55 -11.91
C VAL A 77 0.99 -19.92 -11.25
N LYS A 78 -0.14 -20.22 -10.60
CA LYS A 78 -0.34 -21.52 -9.94
C LYS A 78 -0.39 -22.66 -10.95
N GLU A 79 -0.92 -22.45 -12.15
CA GLU A 79 -0.94 -23.44 -13.22
C GLU A 79 0.48 -23.70 -13.77
N GLU A 80 1.26 -22.65 -14.01
CA GLU A 80 2.65 -22.80 -14.45
C GLU A 80 3.52 -23.49 -13.39
N LEU A 81 3.31 -23.17 -12.11
CA LEU A 81 4.01 -23.84 -11.00
C LEU A 81 3.61 -25.32 -10.84
N LYS A 82 2.40 -25.71 -11.27
CA LYS A 82 2.02 -27.13 -11.31
C LYS A 82 2.74 -27.90 -12.41
N ARG A 83 3.06 -27.24 -13.53
CA ARG A 83 3.80 -27.85 -14.66
C ARG A 83 5.25 -28.11 -14.29
N ASP A 84 5.91 -27.15 -13.65
CA ASP A 84 7.26 -27.32 -13.10
C ASP A 84 7.31 -26.91 -11.63
N LYS A 85 7.19 -27.90 -10.73
CA LYS A 85 7.20 -27.68 -9.28
C LYS A 85 8.57 -27.28 -8.72
N ARG A 86 9.65 -27.49 -9.48
CA ARG A 86 11.03 -27.30 -8.99
C ARG A 86 11.58 -25.95 -9.42
N ASN A 87 11.16 -25.42 -10.56
CA ASN A 87 11.62 -24.14 -11.05
C ASN A 87 10.55 -23.05 -10.94
N VAL A 88 10.98 -21.88 -10.50
CA VAL A 88 10.17 -20.66 -10.61
C VAL A 88 9.91 -20.40 -12.10
N PRO A 89 8.67 -20.06 -12.53
CA PRO A 89 8.34 -19.84 -13.94
C PRO A 89 8.89 -18.51 -14.46
N ARG A 90 10.21 -18.45 -14.66
CA ARG A 90 10.97 -17.25 -15.07
C ARG A 90 10.61 -16.80 -16.48
N ASP A 91 10.37 -17.74 -17.40
CA ASP A 91 10.03 -17.43 -18.78
C ASP A 91 8.62 -16.86 -18.91
N TRP A 92 7.67 -17.40 -18.15
CA TRP A 92 6.32 -16.83 -18.03
C TRP A 92 6.38 -15.40 -17.49
N LEU A 93 7.15 -15.17 -16.42
CA LEU A 93 7.30 -13.84 -15.83
C LEU A 93 7.93 -12.84 -16.81
N TYR A 94 8.94 -13.28 -17.57
CA TYR A 94 9.59 -12.46 -18.59
C TYR A 94 8.61 -12.02 -19.69
N GLN A 95 7.75 -12.93 -20.17
CA GLN A 95 6.75 -12.60 -21.19
C GLN A 95 5.66 -11.68 -20.63
N LYS A 96 5.13 -11.98 -19.44
CA LYS A 96 4.09 -11.13 -18.83
C LYS A 96 4.54 -9.70 -18.58
N MET A 97 5.77 -9.51 -18.09
CA MET A 97 6.33 -8.17 -17.92
C MET A 97 6.50 -7.45 -19.27
N ARG A 98 6.84 -8.18 -20.35
CA ARG A 98 6.99 -7.61 -21.69
C ARG A 98 5.65 -7.26 -22.32
N GLU A 99 4.63 -8.11 -22.13
CA GLU A 99 3.25 -7.84 -22.53
C GLU A 99 2.67 -6.62 -21.81
N ALA A 100 3.04 -6.43 -20.54
CA ALA A 100 2.72 -5.22 -19.78
C ALA A 100 3.46 -3.96 -20.27
N GLY A 101 4.32 -4.08 -21.30
CA GLY A 101 5.04 -2.96 -21.91
C GLY A 101 6.32 -2.56 -21.20
N LEU A 102 6.85 -3.39 -20.29
CA LEU A 102 8.14 -3.13 -19.63
C LEU A 102 9.31 -3.60 -20.49
N GLU A 103 10.44 -2.90 -20.38
CA GLU A 103 11.72 -3.35 -20.93
C GLU A 103 12.29 -4.43 -20.01
N THR A 104 12.15 -5.70 -20.41
CA THR A 104 12.48 -6.85 -19.58
C THR A 104 13.84 -7.46 -19.88
N TYR A 105 14.57 -7.83 -18.82
CA TYR A 105 15.90 -8.41 -18.91
C TYR A 105 16.05 -9.62 -17.98
N LYS A 106 16.95 -10.53 -18.37
CA LYS A 106 17.34 -11.69 -17.56
C LYS A 106 18.79 -11.53 -17.12
N GLN A 107 19.05 -11.71 -15.84
CA GLN A 107 20.40 -11.64 -15.27
C GLN A 107 20.73 -12.94 -14.57
N ASN A 108 21.72 -13.66 -15.10
CA ASN A 108 22.28 -14.85 -14.45
C ASN A 108 23.25 -14.40 -13.35
N TYR A 109 23.17 -15.05 -12.19
CA TYR A 109 24.07 -14.80 -11.07
C TYR A 109 24.39 -16.13 -10.38
N THR A 110 25.40 -16.12 -9.52
CA THR A 110 25.77 -17.29 -8.72
C THR A 110 26.04 -16.82 -7.30
N ILE A 111 25.41 -17.46 -6.33
CA ILE A 111 25.56 -17.10 -4.91
C ILE A 111 26.58 -18.04 -4.28
N HIS A 112 27.54 -17.43 -3.59
CA HIS A 112 28.41 -18.11 -2.63
C HIS A 112 27.80 -17.97 -1.24
N TYR A 113 27.41 -19.09 -0.62
CA TYR A 113 26.86 -19.06 0.72
C TYR A 113 27.97 -18.84 1.76
N PRO A 114 27.88 -17.78 2.61
CA PRO A 114 28.92 -17.45 3.59
C PRO A 114 28.92 -18.39 4.81
N LEU A 115 27.82 -19.10 5.05
CA LEU A 115 27.68 -20.08 6.12
C LEU A 115 27.89 -21.46 5.49
N HIS A 116 28.95 -22.18 5.89
CA HIS A 116 29.40 -23.50 5.41
C HIS A 116 28.35 -24.65 5.47
N ILE A 117 27.07 -24.33 5.64
CA ILE A 117 25.90 -25.23 5.61
C ILE A 117 25.80 -25.95 4.27
N LEU A 118 26.16 -25.27 3.18
CA LEU A 118 26.33 -25.82 1.83
C LEU A 118 27.81 -25.67 1.46
N GLN A 119 28.64 -26.63 1.87
CA GLN A 119 30.10 -26.68 1.67
C GLN A 119 30.51 -26.31 0.23
N GLY A 120 30.79 -25.02 -0.03
CA GLY A 120 31.32 -24.55 -1.33
C GLY A 120 30.39 -24.72 -2.53
N GLN A 121 29.09 -25.02 -2.34
CA GLN A 121 28.18 -25.27 -3.45
C GLN A 121 27.76 -23.94 -4.10
N LEU A 122 28.23 -23.71 -5.33
CA LEU A 122 27.81 -22.61 -6.20
C LEU A 122 26.35 -22.84 -6.60
N VAL A 123 25.44 -22.02 -6.11
CA VAL A 123 24.02 -22.11 -6.51
C VAL A 123 23.77 -21.11 -7.65
N PRO A 124 23.54 -21.58 -8.89
CA PRO A 124 23.20 -20.70 -9.99
C PRO A 124 21.76 -20.19 -9.83
N GLY A 125 21.59 -18.89 -10.03
CA GLY A 125 20.31 -18.21 -10.02
C GLY A 125 20.13 -17.36 -11.27
N GLN A 126 18.89 -17.00 -11.55
CA GLN A 126 18.56 -16.08 -12.63
C GLN A 126 17.44 -15.15 -12.16
N ASN A 127 17.71 -13.86 -12.19
CA ASN A 127 16.74 -12.81 -11.92
C ASN A 127 16.08 -12.39 -13.23
N VAL A 128 14.80 -12.03 -13.14
CA VAL A 128 14.05 -11.37 -14.20
C VAL A 128 13.59 -10.03 -13.64
N TYR A 129 13.90 -8.94 -14.34
CA TYR A 129 13.47 -7.60 -13.95
C TYR A 129 12.96 -6.84 -15.17
N GLY A 130 12.02 -5.92 -14.93
CA GLY A 130 11.46 -5.02 -15.93
C GLY A 130 11.74 -3.57 -15.56
N ILE A 131 12.17 -2.78 -16.54
CA ILE A 131 12.40 -1.35 -16.40
C ILE A 131 11.24 -0.61 -17.06
N LEU A 132 10.66 0.35 -16.34
CA LEU A 132 9.72 1.30 -16.90
C LEU A 132 10.49 2.55 -17.34
N SER A 133 10.85 2.60 -18.63
CA SER A 133 11.59 3.73 -19.19
C SER A 133 10.66 4.91 -19.51
N PRO A 134 11.07 6.17 -19.28
CA PRO A 134 10.26 7.35 -19.61
C PRO A 134 9.80 7.43 -21.08
N CYS A 135 10.59 6.83 -21.98
CA CYS A 135 10.30 6.65 -23.40
C CYS A 135 8.98 5.90 -23.65
N LEU A 136 8.65 4.91 -22.80
CA LEU A 136 7.42 4.13 -22.90
C LEU A 136 6.19 4.88 -22.38
N VAL A 137 6.39 5.86 -21.50
CA VAL A 137 5.30 6.59 -20.82
C VAL A 137 4.88 7.85 -21.59
N SER A 138 5.76 8.40 -22.44
CA SER A 138 5.43 9.57 -23.28
C SER A 138 6.06 9.47 -24.67
N PRO A 139 5.27 9.51 -25.76
CA PRO A 139 5.81 9.56 -27.13
C PRO A 139 6.58 10.86 -27.45
N ARG A 140 6.66 11.81 -26.50
CA ARG A 140 7.44 13.05 -26.61
C ARG A 140 8.75 13.04 -25.81
N ALA A 141 9.03 12.01 -25.02
CA ALA A 141 10.31 11.90 -24.33
C ALA A 141 11.39 11.52 -25.35
N LYS A 142 12.40 12.38 -25.54
CA LYS A 142 13.56 12.04 -26.38
C LYS A 142 14.30 10.88 -25.71
N CYS A 143 14.29 9.73 -26.35
CA CYS A 143 15.09 8.58 -25.97
C CYS A 143 16.52 8.88 -26.49
N VAL A 144 17.44 9.18 -25.57
CA VAL A 144 18.86 9.44 -25.87
C VAL A 144 19.62 8.12 -25.69
#